data_AF-A0A6A3VW86-F1
#
_entry.id   AF-A0A6A3VW86-F1
#
_cell.length_a   1.000
_cell.length_b   1.000
_cell.length_c   1.000
_cell.angle_alpha   90.00
_cell.angle_beta   90.00
_cell.angle_gamma   90.00
#
_symmetry.space_group_name_H-M   'P 1'
#
loop_
_entity.id
_entity.type
_entity.pdbx_description
1 polymer ?
#
loop_
_entity_poly.entity_id
_entity_poly.type
_entity_poly.pdbx_seq_one_letter_code
_entity_poly.pdbx_strand_id
1 'polypeptide(L)'
;MSGSDPETHVPSVGVWKSSPITKEWHESWESFYEYLKVYQADTHQLFRLRSSTSVARRNAEIKAQAGADLSPELVPEEFKTYWVKLICTHG
;
A
#
# COMPACT_ATOMS: atom_id res chain seq x y z
N MET A 1 -5.30 24.28 38.20
CA MET A 1 -5.21 23.41 37.02
C MET A 1 -5.62 24.24 35.81
N SER A 2 -4.71 24.99 35.22
CA SER A 2 -4.99 25.73 33.97
C SER A 2 -4.95 24.74 32.83
N GLY A 3 -6.12 24.47 32.23
CA GLY A 3 -6.19 23.73 30.98
C GLY A 3 -5.41 24.50 29.91
N SER A 4 -4.43 23.85 29.31
CA SER A 4 -3.71 24.37 28.16
C SER A 4 -4.71 24.61 27.04
N ASP A 5 -4.88 25.87 26.63
CA ASP A 5 -5.67 26.18 25.45
C ASP A 5 -5.10 25.38 24.25
N PRO A 6 -5.94 24.80 23.38
CA PRO A 6 -5.46 24.12 22.19
C PRO A 6 -4.67 25.13 21.35
N GLU A 7 -3.47 24.73 20.90
CA GLU A 7 -2.64 25.55 20.02
C GLU A 7 -3.48 26.11 18.87
N THR A 8 -3.51 27.43 18.74
CA THR A 8 -4.37 28.17 17.79
C THR A 8 -4.08 27.83 16.32
N HIS A 9 -3.01 27.09 16.08
CA HIS A 9 -2.57 26.60 14.78
C HIS A 9 -3.03 25.17 14.45
N VAL A 10 -3.65 24.45 15.38
CA VAL A 10 -4.27 23.15 15.08
C VAL A 10 -5.65 23.45 14.50
N PRO A 11 -5.87 23.20 13.19
CA PRO A 11 -7.20 23.39 12.62
C PRO A 11 -8.19 22.51 13.40
N SER A 12 -9.38 23.05 13.66
CA SER A 12 -10.49 22.30 14.26
C SER A 12 -10.68 20.96 13.55
N VAL A 13 -11.07 19.91 14.30
CA VAL A 13 -11.26 18.53 13.83
C VAL A 13 -12.20 18.49 12.62
N GLY A 14 -11.62 18.64 11.43
CA GLY A 14 -12.28 18.67 10.15
C GLY A 14 -11.94 17.40 9.37
N VAL A 15 -12.90 16.89 8.61
CA VAL A 15 -12.65 15.80 7.68
C VAL A 15 -11.86 16.37 6.49
N TRP A 16 -10.55 16.18 6.49
CA TRP A 16 -9.69 16.54 5.36
C TRP A 16 -9.84 15.48 4.27
N LYS A 17 -10.54 15.83 3.19
CA LYS A 17 -10.69 14.94 2.04
C LYS A 17 -9.41 14.97 1.22
N SER A 18 -8.64 13.89 1.27
CA SER A 18 -7.48 13.69 0.39
C SER A 18 -7.91 13.77 -1.08
N SER A 19 -7.00 14.22 -1.94
CA SER A 19 -7.14 14.07 -3.39
C SER A 19 -7.48 12.61 -3.72
N PRO A 20 -8.45 12.35 -4.62
CA PRO A 20 -8.83 10.99 -4.98
C PRO A 20 -7.69 10.28 -5.71
N ILE A 21 -7.64 8.96 -5.60
CA ILE A 21 -6.77 8.13 -6.44
C ILE A 21 -7.33 8.18 -7.87
N THR A 22 -6.52 8.64 -8.83
CA THR A 22 -6.94 8.82 -10.23
C THR A 22 -6.49 7.68 -11.13
N LYS A 23 -5.50 6.89 -10.70
CA LYS A 23 -4.98 5.72 -11.42
C LYS A 23 -4.86 4.53 -10.48
N GLU A 24 -5.59 3.46 -10.81
CA GLU A 24 -5.58 2.21 -10.04
C GLU A 24 -4.69 1.13 -10.67
N TRP A 25 -4.51 1.18 -12.01
CA TRP A 25 -3.77 0.18 -12.78
C TRP A 25 -2.46 0.73 -13.32
N HIS A 26 -1.39 -0.06 -13.16
CA HIS A 26 -0.02 0.29 -13.52
C HIS A 26 0.62 -0.86 -14.29
N GLU A 27 1.47 -0.54 -15.27
CA GLU A 27 2.13 -1.54 -16.13
C GLU A 27 3.22 -2.32 -15.38
N SER A 28 3.83 -1.67 -14.37
CA SER A 28 4.86 -2.26 -13.52
C SER A 28 4.86 -1.66 -12.12
N TRP A 29 5.56 -2.31 -11.19
CA TRP A 29 5.78 -1.78 -9.84
C TRP A 29 6.48 -0.42 -9.85
N GLU A 30 7.46 -0.22 -10.74
CA GLU A 30 8.18 1.04 -10.91
C GLU A 30 7.21 2.16 -11.32
N SER A 31 6.32 1.89 -12.28
CA SER A 31 5.31 2.88 -12.71
C SER A 31 4.28 3.20 -11.63
N PHE A 32 4.01 2.25 -10.72
CA PHE A 32 3.21 2.49 -9.52
C PHE A 32 3.95 3.38 -8.52
N TYR A 33 5.25 3.13 -8.26
CA TYR A 33 6.02 3.93 -7.31
C TYR A 33 6.25 5.37 -7.78
N GLU A 34 6.40 5.61 -9.09
CA GLU A 34 6.46 6.97 -9.63
C GLU A 34 5.14 7.72 -9.45
N TYR A 35 4.00 7.07 -9.71
CA TYR A 35 2.70 7.65 -9.42
C TYR A 35 2.50 7.93 -7.92
N LEU A 36 2.85 6.96 -7.07
CA LEU A 36 2.73 7.09 -5.62
C LEU A 36 3.55 8.27 -5.11
N LYS A 37 4.74 8.51 -5.66
CA LYS A 37 5.59 9.65 -5.30
C LYS A 37 4.91 11.00 -5.57
N VAL A 38 4.26 11.14 -6.72
CA VAL A 38 3.47 12.34 -7.05
C VAL A 38 2.27 12.47 -6.11
N TYR A 39 1.51 11.38 -5.94
CA TYR A 39 0.35 11.36 -5.04
C TYR A 39 0.71 11.75 -3.61
N GLN A 40 1.84 11.26 -3.08
CA GLN A 40 2.36 11.62 -1.76
C GLN A 40 2.69 13.10 -1.64
N ALA A 41 3.28 13.69 -2.68
CA ALA A 41 3.59 15.13 -2.70
C ALA A 41 2.31 15.97 -2.72
N ASP A 42 1.34 15.61 -3.55
CA ASP A 42 0.09 16.35 -3.74
C ASP A 42 -0.83 16.29 -2.51
N THR A 43 -0.83 15.14 -1.82
CA THR A 43 -1.69 14.92 -0.64
C THR A 43 -1.01 15.25 0.67
N HIS A 44 0.29 15.56 0.65
CA HIS A 44 1.14 15.66 1.83
C HIS A 44 1.09 14.42 2.74
N GLN A 45 0.76 13.26 2.19
CA GLN A 45 0.72 11.98 2.90
C GLN A 45 2.00 11.20 2.62
N LEU A 46 2.56 10.57 3.66
CA LEU A 46 3.71 9.68 3.49
C LEU A 46 3.29 8.22 3.65
N PHE A 47 3.37 7.46 2.55
CA PHE A 47 3.10 6.03 2.56
C PHE A 47 4.40 5.24 2.78
N ARG A 48 4.37 4.30 3.72
CA ARG A 48 5.50 3.42 4.06
C ARG A 48 5.12 1.96 3.91
N LEU A 49 6.07 1.15 3.47
CA LEU A 49 5.90 -0.29 3.37
C LEU A 49 5.71 -0.90 4.76
N ARG A 50 4.55 -1.53 4.98
CA ARG A 50 4.25 -2.26 6.21
C ARG A 50 4.56 -3.74 6.08
N SER A 51 4.21 -4.35 4.96
CA SER A 51 4.42 -5.78 4.69
C SER A 51 4.39 -6.06 3.20
N SER A 52 5.01 -7.16 2.79
CA SER A 52 4.96 -7.66 1.42
C SER A 52 4.96 -9.18 1.40
N THR A 53 4.45 -9.77 0.32
CA THR A 53 4.56 -11.21 0.06
C THR A 53 5.25 -11.41 -1.28
N SER A 54 6.27 -12.27 -1.31
CA SER A 54 6.91 -12.68 -2.56
C SER A 54 6.04 -13.65 -3.35
N VAL A 55 6.25 -13.69 -4.66
CA VAL A 55 5.65 -14.67 -5.56
C VAL A 55 5.98 -16.09 -5.10
N ALA A 56 7.25 -16.38 -4.81
CA ALA A 56 7.68 -17.67 -4.29
C ALA A 56 6.88 -18.12 -3.06
N ARG A 57 6.64 -17.22 -2.09
CA ARG A 57 5.83 -17.53 -0.90
C ARG A 57 4.38 -17.82 -1.31
N ARG A 58 3.78 -17.01 -2.19
CA ARG A 58 2.41 -17.21 -2.65
C ARG A 58 2.26 -18.53 -3.41
N ASN A 59 3.22 -18.86 -4.27
CA ASN A 59 3.25 -20.11 -5.01
C ASN A 59 3.39 -21.33 -4.10
N ALA A 60 4.14 -21.23 -3.00
CA ALA A 60 4.20 -22.29 -1.99
C ALA A 60 2.83 -22.50 -1.30
N GLU A 61 2.12 -21.42 -0.97
CA GLU A 61 0.76 -21.48 -0.39
C GLU A 61 -0.24 -22.10 -1.38
N ILE A 62 -0.18 -21.72 -2.67
CA ILE A 62 -1.03 -22.29 -3.72
C ILE A 62 -0.82 -23.81 -3.87
N LYS A 63 0.45 -24.24 -3.91
CA LYS A 63 0.80 -25.66 -4.00
C LYS A 63 0.31 -26.45 -2.78
N ALA A 64 0.47 -25.88 -1.59
CA ALA A 64 0.00 -26.52 -0.36
C ALA A 64 -1.52 -26.69 -0.33
N GLN A 65 -2.27 -25.77 -0.95
CA GLN A 65 -3.73 -25.81 -0.98
C GLN A 65 -4.32 -26.70 -2.08
N ALA A 66 -3.62 -26.88 -3.21
CA ALA A 66 -4.11 -27.66 -4.35
C ALA A 66 -4.15 -29.19 -4.11
N GLY A 67 -3.44 -29.70 -3.09
CA GLY A 67 -3.29 -31.14 -2.87
C GLY A 67 -2.34 -31.80 -3.87
N ALA A 68 -1.91 -33.04 -3.59
CA ALA A 68 -0.82 -33.70 -4.32
C ALA A 68 -1.11 -34.00 -5.81
N ASP A 69 -2.39 -34.09 -6.20
CA ASP A 69 -2.81 -34.56 -7.52
C ASP A 69 -3.19 -33.42 -8.49
N LEU A 70 -3.06 -32.16 -8.08
CA LEU A 70 -3.36 -31.00 -8.93
C LEU A 70 -2.08 -30.23 -9.28
N SER A 71 -2.00 -29.78 -10.54
CA SER A 71 -1.02 -28.80 -11.00
C SER A 71 -1.68 -27.41 -11.01
N PRO A 72 -1.66 -26.66 -9.89
CA PRO A 72 -2.30 -25.35 -9.85
C PRO A 72 -1.56 -24.34 -10.73
N GLU A 73 -2.31 -23.38 -11.25
CA GLU A 73 -1.74 -22.22 -11.94
C GLU A 73 -0.93 -21.37 -10.94
N LEU A 74 0.33 -21.12 -11.26
CA LEU A 74 1.25 -20.37 -10.42
C LEU A 74 1.44 -18.95 -10.96
N VAL A 75 1.73 -18.02 -10.06
CA VAL A 75 2.11 -16.67 -10.43
C VAL A 75 3.54 -16.72 -11.02
N PRO A 76 3.81 -16.08 -12.17
CA PRO A 76 5.14 -16.06 -12.77
C PRO A 76 6.20 -15.47 -11.83
N GLU A 77 7.32 -16.19 -11.64
CA GLU A 77 8.36 -15.84 -10.67
C GLU A 77 9.09 -14.52 -11.02
N GLU A 78 9.09 -14.11 -12.29
CA GLU A 78 9.66 -12.85 -12.75
C GLU A 78 9.02 -11.61 -12.10
N PHE A 79 7.79 -11.73 -11.58
CA PHE A 79 7.11 -10.64 -10.88
C PHE A 79 7.68 -10.38 -9.49
N LYS A 80 8.43 -11.32 -8.90
CA LYS A 80 9.14 -11.25 -7.59
C LYS A 80 8.24 -10.98 -6.37
N THR A 81 7.51 -9.89 -6.37
CA THR A 81 6.57 -9.45 -5.34
C THR A 81 5.14 -9.64 -5.81
N TYR A 82 4.37 -10.42 -5.06
CA TYR A 82 2.96 -10.69 -5.35
C TYR A 82 2.06 -9.54 -4.86
N TRP A 83 2.30 -9.01 -3.66
CA TRP A 83 1.60 -7.81 -3.18
C TRP A 83 2.40 -7.07 -2.10
N VAL A 84 2.08 -5.79 -1.92
CA VAL A 84 2.59 -4.94 -0.82
C VAL A 84 1.45 -4.25 -0.08
N LYS A 85 1.62 -4.07 1.23
CA LYS A 85 0.80 -3.21 2.08
C LYS A 85 1.56 -1.92 2.33
N LEU A 86 0.98 -0.80 1.94
CA LEU A 86 1.46 0.53 2.32
C LEU A 86 0.53 1.11 3.38
N ILE A 87 1.09 1.83 4.34
CA ILE A 87 0.34 2.56 5.37
C ILE A 87 0.74 4.04 5.35
N CYS A 88 -0.24 4.92 5.52
CA CYS A 88 0.03 6.35 5.71
C CYS A 88 0.59 6.57 7.12
N THR A 89 1.64 7.37 7.27
CA THR A 89 2.21 7.71 8.58
C THR A 89 1.38 8.74 9.35
N HIS A 90 0.36 9.34 8.73
CA HIS A 90 -0.46 10.38 9.35
C HIS A 90 -1.65 9.87 10.18
N GLY A 91 -1.85 8.54 10.27
CA GLY A 91 -2.72 7.90 11.28
C GLY A 91 -4.18 8.34 11.28
#